data_AF-A0A4Y7SPY5-F1
#
_entry.id   AF-A0A4Y7SPY5-F1
#
_cell.length_a   1.000
_cell.length_b   1.000
_cell.length_c   1.000
_cell.angle_alpha   90.00
_cell.angle_beta   90.00
_cell.angle_gamma   90.00
#
_symmetry.space_group_name_H-M   'P 1'
#
loop_
_entity.id
_entity.type
_entity.pdbx_description
1 polymer ?
#
loop_
_entity_poly.entity_id
_entity_poly.type
_entity_poly.pdbx_seq_one_letter_code
_entity_poly.pdbx_strand_id
1 'polypeptide(L)'
;MAVFAKMTEISKGSPFQASVIFEYVPLTKVNSVPISATTFRRQLSPNVLASLQWDGGAPERTGEAKSLIAELEDVFVRGQDGLSDSDKLGYTNYGHDVEIPVGHIAHPSLAQVAARSQLAFGANYPRLRDLKKKYDPDSVFNRWYPIAPAT
;
A
#
# COMPACT_ATOMS: atom_id res chain seq x y z
N MET A 1 15.18 -14.26 -11.96
CA MET A 1 16.53 -14.18 -11.34
C MET A 1 16.81 -12.84 -10.67
N ALA A 2 16.31 -11.70 -11.18
CA ALA A 2 16.61 -10.37 -10.63
C ALA A 2 16.19 -10.15 -9.16
N VAL A 3 14.99 -10.61 -8.75
CA VAL A 3 14.48 -10.43 -7.37
C VAL A 3 15.39 -11.09 -6.33
N PHE A 4 15.72 -12.37 -6.52
CA PHE A 4 16.58 -13.12 -5.60
C PHE A 4 17.98 -12.50 -5.49
N ALA A 5 18.53 -12.02 -6.61
CA ALA A 5 19.80 -11.31 -6.62
C ALA A 5 19.72 -10.02 -5.80
N LYS A 6 18.69 -9.19 -5.98
CA LYS A 6 18.51 -7.95 -5.22
C LYS A 6 18.28 -8.22 -3.72
N MET A 7 17.50 -9.24 -3.35
CA MET A 7 17.33 -9.65 -1.96
C MET A 7 18.66 -10.06 -1.31
N THR A 8 19.49 -10.79 -2.05
CA THR A 8 20.81 -11.24 -1.59
C THR A 8 21.75 -10.05 -1.44
N GLU A 9 21.75 -9.13 -2.39
CA GLU A 9 22.52 -7.87 -2.33
C GLU A 9 22.13 -7.06 -1.08
N ILE A 10 20.84 -6.86 -0.85
CA ILE A 10 20.35 -6.16 0.34
C ILE A 10 20.78 -6.89 1.60
N SER A 11 20.64 -8.22 1.67
CA SER A 11 20.90 -8.96 2.91
C SER A 11 22.40 -9.18 3.19
N LYS A 12 23.25 -9.14 2.17
CA LYS A 12 24.67 -9.47 2.29
C LYS A 12 25.48 -8.26 2.75
N GLY A 13 25.90 -8.27 4.02
CA GLY A 13 26.77 -7.23 4.57
C GLY A 13 26.05 -5.94 4.95
N SER A 14 24.72 -5.91 4.87
CA SER A 14 23.89 -4.85 5.45
C SER A 14 23.28 -5.33 6.78
N PRO A 15 22.76 -4.40 7.60
CA PRO A 15 21.99 -4.75 8.80
C PRO A 15 20.56 -5.23 8.51
N PHE A 16 20.15 -5.30 7.25
CA PHE A 16 18.80 -5.67 6.84
C PHE A 16 18.71 -7.14 6.42
N GLN A 17 17.56 -7.74 6.69
CA GLN A 17 17.16 -9.05 6.17
C GLN A 17 15.97 -8.85 5.25
N ALA A 18 16.16 -9.13 3.96
CA ALA A 18 15.10 -9.01 2.97
C ALA A 18 14.31 -10.32 2.84
N SER A 19 12.98 -10.21 2.81
CA SER A 19 12.09 -11.31 2.45
C SER A 19 11.06 -10.86 1.42
N VAL A 20 10.74 -11.78 0.51
CA VAL A 20 9.69 -11.61 -0.50
C VAL A 20 8.77 -12.81 -0.39
N ILE A 21 7.48 -12.55 -0.27
CA ILE A 21 6.43 -13.55 -0.18
C ILE A 21 5.53 -13.38 -1.40
N PHE A 22 5.40 -14.45 -2.18
CA PHE A 22 4.45 -14.52 -3.29
C PHE A 22 3.15 -15.13 -2.77
N GLU A 23 2.06 -14.36 -2.76
CA GLU A 23 0.79 -14.81 -2.22
C GLU A 23 -0.06 -15.43 -3.34
N TYR A 24 -0.04 -16.76 -3.42
CA TYR A 24 -0.89 -17.52 -4.34
C TYR A 24 -2.21 -17.88 -3.67
N VAL A 25 -3.11 -16.92 -3.62
CA VAL A 25 -4.49 -17.13 -3.11
C VAL A 25 -5.40 -17.45 -4.30
N PRO A 26 -6.27 -18.48 -4.23
CA PRO A 26 -7.24 -18.74 -5.28
C PRO A 26 -8.27 -17.61 -5.36
N LEU A 27 -8.08 -16.68 -6.30
CA LEU A 27 -8.91 -15.48 -6.43
C LEU A 27 -10.28 -15.74 -7.07
N THR A 28 -10.57 -16.93 -7.57
CA THR A 28 -11.83 -17.22 -8.31
C THR A 28 -13.08 -16.88 -7.51
N LYS A 29 -13.15 -17.28 -6.23
CA LYS A 29 -14.31 -16.98 -5.36
C LYS A 29 -14.35 -15.52 -4.92
N VAL A 30 -13.18 -14.93 -4.69
CA VAL A 30 -13.04 -13.50 -4.38
C VAL A 30 -13.58 -12.67 -5.56
N ASN A 31 -13.22 -13.05 -6.78
CA ASN A 31 -13.55 -12.32 -8.00
C ASN A 31 -14.92 -12.68 -8.58
N SER A 32 -15.63 -13.68 -8.03
CA SER A 32 -17.05 -13.91 -8.37
C SER A 32 -18.00 -12.92 -7.69
N VAL A 33 -17.51 -12.14 -6.71
CA VAL A 33 -18.31 -11.10 -6.04
C VAL A 33 -18.26 -9.81 -6.87
N PRO A 34 -19.42 -9.19 -7.20
CA PRO A 34 -19.44 -7.92 -7.93
C PRO A 34 -18.62 -6.83 -7.24
N ILE A 35 -17.91 -6.01 -8.01
CA ILE A 35 -17.06 -4.92 -7.49
C ILE A 35 -17.86 -3.97 -6.57
N SER A 36 -19.13 -3.71 -6.88
CA SER A 36 -20.00 -2.80 -6.12
C SER A 36 -20.56 -3.39 -4.81
N ALA A 37 -20.39 -4.70 -4.57
CA ALA A 37 -20.97 -5.37 -3.41
C ALA A 37 -20.20 -5.07 -2.11
N THR A 38 -18.90 -4.77 -2.21
CA THR A 38 -18.01 -4.49 -1.06
C THR A 38 -17.08 -3.33 -1.38
N THR A 39 -16.47 -2.73 -0.36
CA THR A 39 -15.44 -1.70 -0.54
C THR A 39 -14.12 -2.26 -1.06
N PHE A 40 -13.85 -3.54 -0.79
CA PHE A 40 -12.69 -4.26 -1.31
C PHE A 40 -12.72 -4.30 -2.84
N ARG A 41 -11.66 -3.79 -3.46
CA ARG A 41 -11.47 -3.80 -4.90
C ARG A 41 -11.02 -5.18 -5.35
N ARG A 42 -11.72 -5.72 -6.35
CA ARG A 42 -11.36 -7.01 -6.95
C ARG A 42 -10.27 -6.78 -7.99
N GLN A 43 -9.16 -7.51 -7.84
CA GLN A 43 -8.04 -7.53 -8.78
C GLN A 43 -7.76 -8.96 -9.21
N LEU A 44 -7.21 -9.12 -10.41
CA LEU A 44 -6.80 -10.43 -10.93
C LEU A 44 -5.33 -10.73 -10.64
N SER A 45 -4.52 -9.69 -10.40
CA SER A 45 -3.11 -9.82 -10.10
C SER A 45 -2.89 -10.41 -8.69
N PRO A 46 -2.00 -11.39 -8.53
CA PRO A 46 -1.61 -11.88 -7.21
C PRO A 46 -0.82 -10.80 -6.45
N ASN A 47 -0.82 -10.91 -5.13
CA ASN A 47 -0.01 -10.02 -4.31
C ASN A 47 1.44 -10.52 -4.23
N VAL A 48 2.35 -9.57 -4.09
CA VAL A 48 3.72 -9.80 -3.65
C VAL A 48 3.95 -8.91 -2.44
N LEU A 49 4.36 -9.51 -1.33
CA LEU A 49 4.72 -8.78 -0.12
C LEU A 49 6.24 -8.79 0.01
N ALA A 50 6.85 -7.61 -0.07
CA ALA A 50 8.26 -7.41 0.22
C ALA A 50 8.39 -6.84 1.65
N SER A 51 9.36 -7.33 2.42
CA SER A 51 9.65 -6.77 3.73
C SER A 51 11.14 -6.77 4.04
N LEU A 52 11.58 -5.75 4.77
CA LEU A 52 12.91 -5.66 5.36
C LEU A 52 12.78 -5.72 6.88
N GLN A 53 13.62 -6.52 7.50
CA GLN A 53 13.76 -6.59 8.96
C GLN A 53 15.15 -6.12 9.34
N TRP A 54 15.27 -5.42 10.46
CA TRP A 54 16.54 -4.99 11.04
C TRP A 54 16.42 -4.92 12.56
N ASP A 55 17.55 -4.67 13.23
CA ASP A 55 17.57 -4.48 14.68
C ASP A 55 16.68 -3.29 15.10
N GLY A 56 15.66 -3.58 15.92
CA GLY A 56 14.76 -2.57 16.47
C GLY A 56 15.46 -1.53 17.37
N GLY A 57 16.68 -1.80 17.83
CA GLY A 57 17.54 -0.82 18.50
C GLY A 57 18.09 0.28 17.60
N ALA A 58 17.87 0.21 16.28
CA ALA A 58 18.38 1.14 15.28
C ALA A 58 17.25 1.79 14.45
N PRO A 59 16.35 2.60 15.05
CA PRO A 59 15.21 3.21 14.36
C PRO A 59 15.59 4.20 13.26
N GLU A 60 16.79 4.80 13.32
CA GLU A 60 17.33 5.70 12.31
C GLU A 60 17.45 5.04 10.92
N ARG A 61 17.49 3.71 10.87
CA ARG A 61 17.55 2.92 9.64
C ARG A 61 16.24 2.88 8.86
N THR A 62 15.15 3.41 9.40
CA THR A 62 13.83 3.43 8.72
C THR A 62 13.90 4.12 7.36
N GLY A 63 14.66 5.21 7.24
CA GLY A 63 14.81 5.92 5.96
C GLY A 63 15.52 5.07 4.91
N GLU A 64 16.63 4.43 5.30
CA GLU A 64 17.37 3.51 4.44
C GLU A 64 16.52 2.29 4.04
N ALA A 65 15.79 1.70 5.00
CA ALA A 65 14.87 0.59 4.73
C ALA A 65 13.80 0.95 3.69
N LYS A 66 13.23 2.17 3.76
CA LYS A 66 12.25 2.66 2.78
C LYS A 66 12.85 2.78 1.38
N SER A 67 14.07 3.28 1.25
CA SER A 67 14.75 3.36 -0.04
C SER A 67 15.01 1.96 -0.61
N LEU A 68 15.53 1.04 0.20
CA LEU A 68 15.86 -0.32 -0.22
C LEU A 68 14.61 -1.14 -0.59
N ILE A 69 13.50 -0.98 0.14
CA ILE A 69 12.25 -1.67 -0.20
C ILE A 69 11.66 -1.12 -1.50
N ALA A 70 11.72 0.20 -1.73
CA ALA A 70 11.25 0.81 -2.98
C ALA A 70 12.06 0.31 -4.19
N GLU A 71 13.39 0.18 -4.05
CA GLU A 71 14.24 -0.43 -5.08
C GLU A 71 13.86 -1.90 -5.34
N LEU A 72 13.54 -2.66 -4.30
CA LEU A 72 13.12 -4.05 -4.44
C LEU A 72 11.73 -4.17 -5.10
N GLU A 73 10.78 -3.32 -4.72
CA GLU A 73 9.44 -3.22 -5.32
C GLU A 73 9.51 -2.88 -6.81
N ASP A 74 10.38 -1.94 -7.17
CA ASP A 74 10.60 -1.50 -8.55
C ASP A 74 11.11 -2.64 -9.47
N VAL A 75 11.86 -3.61 -8.95
CA VAL A 75 12.22 -4.83 -9.70
C VAL A 75 10.98 -5.61 -10.16
N PHE A 76 9.93 -5.66 -9.33
CA PHE A 76 8.67 -6.33 -9.71
C PHE A 76 7.86 -5.49 -10.70
N VAL A 77 7.74 -4.19 -10.45
CA VAL A 77 6.94 -3.28 -11.28
C VAL A 77 7.51 -3.20 -12.69
N ARG A 78 8.83 -3.05 -12.85
CA ARG A 78 9.49 -3.02 -14.16
C ARG A 78 9.42 -4.35 -14.90
N GLY A 79 9.27 -5.46 -14.17
CA GLY A 79 9.15 -6.79 -14.74
C GLY A 79 7.74 -7.13 -15.25
N GLN A 80 6.77 -6.23 -15.09
CA GLN A 80 5.37 -6.47 -15.45
C GLN A 80 4.82 -5.36 -16.34
N ASP A 81 4.39 -5.75 -17.54
CA ASP A 81 3.67 -4.87 -18.44
C ASP A 81 2.18 -4.77 -18.06
N GLY A 82 1.58 -3.61 -18.31
CA GLY A 82 0.13 -3.41 -18.19
C GLY A 82 -0.42 -3.22 -16.78
N LEU A 83 0.44 -3.06 -15.76
CA LEU A 83 0.00 -2.72 -14.41
C LEU A 83 -0.65 -1.34 -14.35
N SER A 84 -1.88 -1.27 -13.84
CA SER A 84 -2.52 0.01 -13.50
C SER A 84 -1.85 0.64 -12.27
N ASP A 85 -2.04 1.95 -12.06
CA ASP A 85 -1.54 2.62 -10.84
C ASP A 85 -2.14 2.03 -9.56
N SER A 86 -3.31 1.44 -9.67
CA SER A 86 -3.99 0.78 -8.57
C SER A 86 -3.43 -0.63 -8.34
N ASP A 87 -2.89 -1.31 -9.35
CA ASP A 87 -2.10 -2.54 -9.16
C ASP A 87 -0.78 -2.25 -8.46
N LYS A 88 -0.11 -1.16 -8.84
CA LYS A 88 1.13 -0.69 -8.22
C LYS A 88 0.93 -0.25 -6.76
N LEU A 89 -0.25 0.27 -6.41
CA LEU A 89 -0.58 0.65 -5.02
C LEU A 89 -0.65 -0.57 -4.08
N GLY A 90 -1.04 -1.74 -4.60
CA GLY A 90 -1.18 -2.97 -3.83
C GLY A 90 -2.37 -2.98 -2.87
N TYR A 91 -2.32 -3.91 -1.90
CA TYR A 91 -3.38 -4.10 -0.91
C TYR A 91 -3.23 -3.13 0.26
N THR A 92 -4.28 -2.35 0.53
CA THR A 92 -4.26 -1.26 1.52
C THR A 92 -3.94 -1.69 2.95
N ASN A 93 -4.16 -2.97 3.31
CA ASN A 93 -3.79 -3.48 4.64
C ASN A 93 -2.28 -3.66 4.82
N TYR A 94 -1.52 -3.79 3.73
CA TYR A 94 -0.05 -3.85 3.75
C TYR A 94 0.59 -2.51 3.38
N GLY A 95 -0.17 -1.59 2.77
CA GLY A 95 0.29 -0.25 2.41
C GLY A 95 0.45 0.65 3.63
N HIS A 96 1.69 1.05 3.93
CA HIS A 96 2.03 1.94 5.03
C HIS A 96 2.65 3.25 4.54
N ASP A 97 1.92 3.99 3.69
CA ASP A 97 2.31 5.36 3.33
C ASP A 97 1.29 6.40 3.79
N VAL A 98 1.14 6.49 5.11
CA VAL A 98 1.18 7.83 5.66
C VAL A 98 2.66 8.05 5.97
N GLU A 99 3.36 8.86 5.17
CA GLU A 99 4.56 9.53 5.65
C GLU A 99 4.13 10.28 6.91
N ILE A 100 4.31 9.67 8.09
CA ILE A 100 4.15 10.37 9.36
C ILE A 100 5.49 11.09 9.52
N PRO A 101 5.55 12.42 9.39
CA PRO A 101 6.79 13.15 9.57
C PRO A 101 7.35 12.83 10.96
N VAL A 102 8.66 12.59 11.03
CA VAL A 102 9.33 12.32 12.31
C VAL A 102 9.08 13.50 13.25
N GLY A 103 8.48 13.22 14.40
CA GLY A 103 8.28 14.20 15.47
C GLY A 103 6.85 14.69 15.66
N HIS A 104 5.95 14.57 14.67
CA HIS A 104 4.55 14.96 14.82
C HIS A 104 3.64 13.87 14.27
N ILE A 105 2.59 13.52 15.02
CA ILE A 105 1.39 12.86 14.48
C ILE A 105 0.68 13.89 13.59
N ALA A 106 1.34 14.35 12.53
CA ALA A 106 0.77 15.31 11.61
C ALA A 106 -0.14 14.52 10.67
N HIS A 107 -1.42 14.88 10.68
CA HIS A 107 -2.38 14.37 9.73
C HIS A 107 -1.90 14.74 8.31
N PRO A 108 -1.70 13.76 7.40
CA PRO A 108 -1.43 14.08 6.01
C PRO A 108 -2.55 14.98 5.47
N SER A 109 -2.21 15.92 4.57
CA SER A 109 -3.21 16.85 4.02
C SER A 109 -4.36 16.06 3.37
N LEU A 110 -5.63 16.45 3.64
CA LEU A 110 -6.81 15.73 3.12
C LEU A 110 -6.77 15.53 1.59
N ALA A 111 -6.12 16.45 0.85
CA ALA A 111 -5.96 16.38 -0.60
C ALA A 111 -5.01 15.25 -1.07
N GLN A 112 -3.83 15.10 -0.48
CA GLN A 112 -2.91 13.99 -0.81
C GLN A 112 -3.56 12.64 -0.50
N VAL A 113 -4.36 12.58 0.56
CA VAL A 113 -4.96 11.33 0.98
C VAL A 113 -6.21 10.97 0.18
N ALA A 114 -6.96 11.96 -0.30
CA ALA A 114 -8.10 11.73 -1.18
C ALA A 114 -7.67 11.01 -2.47
N ALA A 115 -6.54 11.40 -3.06
CA ALA A 115 -6.01 10.78 -4.28
C ALA A 115 -5.67 9.29 -4.08
N ARG A 116 -4.96 8.95 -2.98
CA ARG A 116 -4.64 7.57 -2.64
C ARG A 116 -5.88 6.74 -2.30
N SER A 117 -6.84 7.33 -1.61
CA SER A 117 -8.09 6.65 -1.26
C SER A 117 -8.94 6.36 -2.50
N GLN A 118 -8.95 7.28 -3.47
CA GLN A 118 -9.59 7.03 -4.77
C GLN A 118 -8.93 5.87 -5.51
N LEU A 119 -7.60 5.79 -5.53
CA LEU A 119 -6.88 4.64 -6.10
C LEU A 119 -7.21 3.35 -5.34
N ALA A 120 -7.26 3.38 -4.01
CA ALA A 120 -7.57 2.22 -3.18
C ALA A 120 -8.98 1.65 -3.42
N PHE A 121 -9.99 2.52 -3.48
CA PHE A 121 -11.41 2.11 -3.50
C PHE A 121 -12.04 2.18 -4.90
N GLY A 122 -11.38 2.81 -5.88
CA GLY A 122 -11.80 2.87 -7.27
C GLY A 122 -13.24 3.36 -7.45
N ALA A 123 -14.03 2.59 -8.21
CA ALA A 123 -15.43 2.91 -8.52
C ALA A 123 -16.33 3.01 -7.27
N ASN A 124 -15.92 2.45 -6.12
CA ASN A 124 -16.67 2.54 -4.88
C ASN A 124 -16.41 3.83 -4.09
N TYR A 125 -15.37 4.59 -4.46
CA TYR A 125 -14.97 5.80 -3.74
C TYR A 125 -16.09 6.86 -3.62
N PRO A 126 -16.88 7.19 -4.66
CA PRO A 126 -17.96 8.19 -4.54
C PRO A 126 -18.98 7.84 -3.45
N ARG A 127 -19.45 6.59 -3.43
CA ARG A 127 -20.38 6.09 -2.41
C ARG A 127 -19.79 6.18 -1.00
N LEU A 128 -18.49 5.92 -0.86
CA LEU A 128 -17.78 6.05 0.41
C LEU A 128 -17.73 7.51 0.89
N ARG A 129 -17.57 8.48 -0.01
CA ARG A 129 -17.60 9.91 0.33
C ARG A 129 -18.97 10.35 0.86
N ASP A 130 -20.05 9.85 0.28
CA ASP A 130 -21.41 10.11 0.74
C ASP A 130 -21.65 9.54 2.14
N LEU A 131 -21.18 8.30 2.39
CA LEU A 131 -21.22 7.69 3.71
C LEU A 131 -20.38 8.49 4.72
N LYS A 132 -19.19 8.92 4.33
CA LYS A 132 -18.32 9.75 5.17
C LYS A 132 -19.01 11.06 5.55
N LYS A 133 -19.64 11.76 4.60
CA LYS A 133 -20.42 12.98 4.87
C LYS A 133 -21.54 12.73 5.88
N LYS A 134 -22.22 11.58 5.79
CA LYS A 134 -23.32 11.22 6.69
C LYS A 134 -22.86 10.92 8.12
N TYR A 135 -21.72 10.25 8.28
CA TYR A 135 -21.31 9.67 9.57
C TYR A 135 -20.09 10.34 10.22
N ASP A 136 -19.26 11.04 9.45
CA ASP A 136 -18.08 11.77 9.92
C ASP A 136 -17.79 12.98 9.00
N PRO A 137 -18.69 13.98 8.95
CA PRO A 137 -18.55 15.15 8.08
C PRO A 137 -17.31 16.00 8.42
N ASP A 138 -16.88 16.01 9.68
CA ASP A 138 -15.72 16.78 10.15
C ASP A 138 -14.39 16.01 10.02
N SER A 139 -14.43 14.79 9.47
CA SER A 139 -13.25 13.94 9.26
C SER A 139 -12.43 13.69 10.53
N VAL A 140 -13.11 13.42 11.64
CA VAL A 140 -12.48 13.02 12.91
C VAL A 140 -11.65 11.75 12.71
N PHE A 141 -12.14 10.80 11.90
CA PHE A 141 -11.43 9.56 11.56
C PHE A 141 -10.69 9.70 10.23
N ASN A 142 -9.41 10.09 10.29
CA ASN A 142 -8.65 10.51 9.11
C ASN A 142 -7.28 9.80 8.95
N ARG A 143 -7.16 8.52 9.35
CA ARG A 143 -5.93 7.72 9.21
C ARG A 143 -6.09 6.59 8.20
N TRP A 144 -4.98 6.14 7.61
CA TRP A 144 -4.89 5.02 6.64
C TRP A 144 -5.92 5.10 5.50
N TYR A 145 -5.54 5.75 4.39
CA TYR A 145 -6.44 6.00 3.26
C TYR A 145 -7.80 6.65 3.65
N PRO A 146 -7.81 7.78 4.40
CA PRO A 146 -9.05 8.47 4.72
C PRO A 146 -9.81 8.97 3.50
N ILE A 147 -11.08 8.66 3.53
CA ILE A 147 -12.08 9.12 2.59
C ILE A 147 -12.42 10.57 2.94
N ALA A 148 -12.32 11.47 1.96
CA ALA A 148 -12.80 12.83 2.09
C ALA A 148 -14.32 12.87 1.97
N PRO A 149 -15.06 13.54 2.87
CA PRO A 149 -16.51 13.73 2.74
C PRO A 149 -16.92 14.26 1.35
N ALA A 150 -18.11 13.90 0.89
CA ALA A 150 -18.72 14.54 -0.27
C ALA A 150 -18.96 16.03 -0.01
N THR A 151 -18.72 16.88 -1.00
CA THR A 151 -19.03 18.33 -0.94
C THR A 151 -20.54 18.53 -0.84
#